data_AF-A0A7W1L5M9-F1
#
_entry.id   AF-A0A7W1L5M9-F1
#
_cell.length_a   1.000
_cell.length_b   1.000
_cell.length_c   1.000
_cell.angle_alpha   90.00
_cell.angle_beta   90.00
_cell.angle_gamma   90.00
#
_symmetry.space_group_name_H-M   'P 1'
#
loop_
_entity.id
_entity.type
_entity.pdbx_description
1 polymer ?
#
loop_
_entity_poly.entity_id
_entity_poly.type
_entity_poly.pdbx_seq_one_letter_code
_entity_poly.pdbx_strand_id
1 'polypeptide(L)' 'AVLAQSDVRDALIRQGLTPSVGTPEELAALIKTDLARWQKVVTDAKITAD' A
#
# COMPACT_ATOMS: atom_id res chain seq x y z
N ALA A 1 -14.14 -10.77 0.45
CA ALA A 1 -12.68 -10.64 0.31
C ALA A 1 -12.00 -11.41 1.45
N VAL A 2 -10.93 -12.15 1.19
CA VAL A 2 -10.22 -12.98 2.20
C VAL A 2 -9.73 -12.13 3.39
N LEU A 3 -9.27 -10.90 3.12
CA LEU A 3 -8.81 -9.94 4.14
C LEU A 3 -9.88 -9.55 5.19
N ALA A 4 -11.16 -9.81 4.92
CA ALA A 4 -12.26 -9.50 5.84
C ALA A 4 -12.62 -10.67 6.77
N GLN A 5 -12.05 -11.86 6.55
CA GLN A 5 -12.24 -13.01 7.44
C GLN A 5 -11.57 -12.72 8.79
N SER A 6 -12.23 -13.10 9.89
CA SER A 6 -11.80 -12.70 11.24
C SER A 6 -10.42 -13.24 11.61
N ASP A 7 -10.16 -14.51 11.31
CA ASP A 7 -8.88 -15.17 11.53
C ASP A 7 -7.73 -14.51 10.75
N VAL A 8 -7.97 -14.17 9.48
CA VAL A 8 -7.01 -13.46 8.62
C VAL A 8 -6.77 -12.04 9.14
N ARG A 9 -7.84 -11.31 9.47
CA ARG A 9 -7.75 -9.94 9.99
C ARG A 9 -6.95 -9.89 11.29
N ASP A 10 -7.24 -10.80 12.23
CA ASP A 10 -6.56 -10.86 13.53
C ASP A 10 -5.09 -11.28 13.38
N ALA A 11 -4.78 -12.14 12.41
CA ALA A 11 -3.38 -12.49 12.09
C ALA A 11 -2.59 -11.29 11.55
N LEU A 12 -3.20 -10.45 10.72
CA LEU A 12 -2.56 -9.24 10.18
C LEU A 12 -2.36 -8.18 11.28
N ILE A 13 -3.38 -7.96 12.12
CA ILE A 13 -3.30 -7.00 13.23
C ILE A 13 -2.20 -7.40 14.22
N ARG A 14 -2.06 -8.69 14.54
CA ARG A 14 -0.98 -9.20 15.41
C ARG A 14 0.43 -8.93 14.85
N GLN A 15 0.56 -8.74 13.54
CA GLN A 15 1.82 -8.40 12.88
C GLN A 15 2.03 -6.88 12.76
N GLY A 16 1.14 -6.06 13.33
CA GLY A 16 1.20 -4.60 13.24
C GLY A 16 0.66 -4.05 11.91
N LEU A 17 -0.07 -4.85 11.14
CA LEU A 17 -0.65 -4.43 9.87
C LEU A 17 -2.10 -3.96 10.07
N THR A 18 -2.48 -2.92 9.34
CA THR A 18 -3.87 -2.47 9.22
C THR A 18 -4.42 -2.93 7.88
N PRO A 19 -5.22 -4.02 7.82
CA PRO A 19 -5.79 -4.48 6.57
C PRO A 19 -6.79 -3.44 6.03
N SER A 20 -6.57 -3.02 4.79
CA SER A 20 -7.50 -2.19 4.03
C SER A 20 -8.19 -3.05 2.98
N VAL A 21 -9.51 -2.90 2.86
CA VAL A 21 -10.34 -3.51 1.82
C VAL A 21 -10.98 -2.37 1.04
N GLY A 22 -10.93 -2.48 -0.29
CA GLY A 22 -11.44 -1.48 -1.22
C GLY A 22 -11.73 -2.10 -2.58
N THR A 23 -12.12 -1.27 -3.54
CA THR A 23 -12.34 -1.70 -4.92
C THR A 23 -11.02 -1.77 -5.72
N PRO A 24 -10.98 -2.50 -6.84
CA PRO A 24 -9.82 -2.49 -7.74
C PRO A 24 -9.44 -1.08 -8.22
N GLU A 25 -10.44 -0.21 -8.44
CA GLU A 25 -10.24 1.16 -8.91
C GLU A 25 -9.58 2.03 -7.85
N GLU A 26 -9.95 1.86 -6.57
CA GLU A 26 -9.30 2.56 -5.45
C GLU A 26 -7.82 2.18 -5.33
N LEU A 27 -7.49 0.89 -5.52
CA LEU A 27 -6.10 0.43 -5.55
C LEU A 27 -5.33 1.01 -6.75
N ALA A 28 -5.94 1.03 -7.93
CA ALA A 28 -5.31 1.62 -9.12
C ALA A 28 -5.03 3.12 -8.95
N ALA A 29 -5.98 3.85 -8.34
CA ALA A 29 -5.82 5.26 -8.03
C ALA A 29 -4.69 5.53 -7.02
N LEU A 30 -4.58 4.68 -5.98
CA LEU A 30 -3.49 4.73 -5.00
C LEU A 30 -2.13 4.55 -5.69
N ILE A 31 -1.98 3.50 -6.50
CA ILE A 31 -0.73 3.20 -7.22
C ILE A 31 -0.31 4.39 -8.09
N LYS A 32 -1.24 4.94 -8.88
CA LYS A 32 -0.93 6.08 -9.77
C LYS A 32 -0.48 7.31 -8.98
N THR A 33 -1.14 7.59 -7.87
CA THR A 33 -0.84 8.76 -7.03
C THR A 33 0.52 8.62 -6.34
N ASP A 34 0.78 7.46 -5.75
CA ASP A 34 2.02 7.20 -5.04
C ASP A 34 3.21 7.09 -5.98
N LEU A 35 3.04 6.50 -7.16
CA LEU A 35 4.10 6.46 -8.17
C LEU A 35 4.59 7.87 -8.55
N ALA A 36 3.66 8.77 -8.86
CA ALA A 36 4.00 10.15 -9.21
C ALA A 36 4.67 10.88 -8.04
N ARG A 37 4.18 10.68 -6.81
CA ARG A 37 4.76 11.29 -5.59
C ARG A 37 6.18 10.78 -5.34
N TRP A 38 6.38 9.47 -5.34
CA TRP A 38 7.67 8.88 -5.00
C TRP A 38 8.71 9.06 -6.10
N GLN A 39 8.31 9.11 -7.37
CA GLN A 39 9.23 9.49 -8.46
C GLN A 39 9.83 10.89 -8.21
N LYS A 40 9.00 11.86 -7.79
CA LYS A 40 9.47 13.20 -7.42
C LYS A 40 10.43 13.15 -6.24
N VAL A 41 10.08 12.44 -5.17
CA VAL A 41 10.94 12.31 -3.97
C VAL A 41 12.31 11.73 -4.35
N VAL A 42 12.34 10.63 -5.10
CA VAL A 42 13.59 9.97 -5.54
C VAL A 42 14.45 10.92 -6.37
N THR A 43 13.84 11.64 -7.32
CA THR A 43 14.55 12.57 -8.20
C THR A 43 15.13 13.76 -7.41
N ASP A 44 14.30 14.39 -6.58
CA ASP A 44 14.68 15.58 -5.80
C ASP A 44 15.76 15.24 -4.76
N ALA A 45 15.67 14.07 -4.13
CA ALA A 45 16.63 13.61 -3.13
C ALA A 45 17.86 12.89 -3.71
N LYS A 46 17.93 12.72 -5.04
CA LYS A 46 19.01 12.00 -5.74
C LYS A 46 19.25 10.58 -5.18
N ILE A 47 18.18 9.88 -4.85
CA ILE A 47 18.25 8.51 -4.32
C ILE A 47 18.53 7.55 -5.49
N THR A 48 19.51 6.67 -5.30
CA THR A 48 19.84 5.59 -6.26
C THR A 48 19.62 4.23 -5.60
N ALA A 49 19.10 3.27 -6.36
CA ALA A 49 19.14 1.87 -5.97
C ALA A 49 20.57 1.31 -6.15
N ASP A 50 20.83 0.16 -5.53
CA ASP A 50 22.09 -0.60 -5.62
C ASP A 50 22.36 -1.17 -7.02
#